data_AF-A0A536APJ8-F1
#
_entry.id   AF-A0A536APJ8-F1
#
_cell.length_a   1.000
_cell.length_b   1.000
_cell.length_c   1.000
_cell.angle_alpha   90.00
_cell.angle_beta   90.00
_cell.angle_gamma   90.00
#
_symmetry.space_group_name_H-M   'P 1'
#
loop_
_entity.id
_entity.type
_entity.pdbx_description
1 polymer ?
#
loop_
_entity_poly.entity_id
_entity_poly.type
_entity_poly.pdbx_seq_one_letter_code
_entity_poly.pdbx_strand_id
1 'polypeptide(L)'
;MCNQIGVGCLRTQTYHHRCWKERTVIAELLPTIDPETAARFGTTPDESRVNRAATALEGNGISVLRAANAAEAKRVVLGLIAEGSEVNHGASTSLDVAGITEEIDHSGRYEAIRPRTWSMDRQTQADEIRRLNSGPDVMLGSVHAVTETGSLMAASMGGSQLGPYVSGAGRVILVAGTQKIVSDLEEGLRRINDYAFPLEDARAQAAYGIHSAVNKILIINREITPGRITVVFVDEVLGF
;
A
#
# COMPACT_ATOMS: atom_id res chain seq x y z
N MET A 1 -45.11 30.33 21.40
CA MET A 1 -45.38 28.91 21.71
C MET A 1 -44.92 28.06 20.53
N CYS A 2 -44.08 27.06 20.80
CA CYS A 2 -43.64 25.88 19.98
C CYS A 2 -43.19 26.12 18.53
N ASN A 3 -41.95 25.89 18.06
CA ASN A 3 -40.88 24.89 18.28
C ASN A 3 -41.04 23.53 17.55
N GLN A 4 -39.89 23.02 17.05
CA GLN A 4 -39.52 21.73 16.41
C GLN A 4 -39.50 21.69 14.87
N ILE A 5 -38.34 21.67 14.16
CA ILE A 5 -37.17 20.74 14.09
C ILE A 5 -37.48 19.44 13.32
N GLY A 6 -36.68 19.17 12.28
CA GLY A 6 -36.65 17.87 11.59
C GLY A 6 -35.69 17.82 10.39
N VAL A 7 -34.39 17.96 10.65
CA VAL A 7 -33.29 17.76 9.68
C VAL A 7 -33.20 16.28 9.30
N GLY A 8 -33.01 16.01 8.01
CA GLY A 8 -32.95 14.68 7.41
C GLY A 8 -31.83 13.81 7.98
N CYS A 9 -32.23 12.65 8.50
CA CYS A 9 -31.36 11.56 8.89
C CYS A 9 -31.15 10.65 7.66
N LEU A 10 -30.02 10.76 6.97
CA LEU A 10 -29.58 9.75 6.00
C LEU A 10 -28.98 8.59 6.79
N ARG A 11 -29.73 7.50 6.81
CA ARG A 11 -29.38 6.23 7.45
C ARG A 11 -28.14 5.63 6.80
N THR A 12 -27.13 5.38 7.63
CA THR A 12 -26.17 4.29 7.49
C THR A 12 -26.90 2.96 7.35
N GLN A 13 -26.58 2.17 6.31
CA GLN A 13 -26.91 0.75 6.25
C GLN A 13 -25.74 -0.05 5.65
N THR A 14 -24.95 -0.61 6.57
CA THR A 14 -24.52 -2.02 6.61
C THR A 14 -24.00 -2.67 5.32
N TYR A 15 -22.67 -2.76 5.25
CA TYR A 15 -21.95 -3.81 4.52
C TYR A 15 -22.30 -5.18 5.12
N HIS A 16 -23.18 -5.93 4.46
CA HIS A 16 -23.14 -7.40 4.45
C HIS A 16 -24.19 -7.91 3.46
N HIS A 17 -23.75 -8.18 2.22
CA HIS A 17 -24.23 -9.25 1.32
C HIS A 17 -23.40 -9.18 0.03
N ARG A 18 -22.20 -9.80 0.02
CA ARG A 18 -21.40 -9.91 -1.22
C ARG A 18 -22.10 -10.90 -2.16
N CYS A 19 -22.81 -10.34 -3.14
CA CYS A 19 -23.62 -11.03 -4.12
C CYS A 19 -22.74 -11.55 -5.26
N TRP A 20 -23.10 -12.71 -5.82
CA TRP A 20 -22.46 -13.36 -6.98
C TRP A 20 -22.19 -12.40 -8.15
N LYS A 21 -23.02 -11.35 -8.31
CA LYS A 21 -22.85 -10.29 -9.32
C LYS A 21 -21.55 -9.51 -9.20
N GLU A 22 -21.04 -9.24 -7.99
CA GLU A 22 -19.75 -8.52 -7.83
C GLU A 22 -18.57 -9.36 -8.34
N ARG A 23 -18.61 -10.69 -8.20
CA ARG A 23 -17.54 -11.56 -8.72
C ARG A 23 -17.50 -11.58 -10.26
N THR A 24 -18.66 -11.54 -10.90
CA THR A 24 -18.76 -11.47 -12.37
C THR A 24 -18.27 -10.12 -12.88
N VAL A 25 -18.62 -9.01 -12.21
CA VAL A 25 -18.17 -7.65 -12.58
C VAL A 25 -16.65 -7.49 -12.38
N ILE A 26 -16.08 -8.06 -11.31
CA ILE A 26 -14.62 -8.04 -11.10
C ILE A 26 -13.88 -8.83 -12.19
N ALA A 27 -14.43 -9.95 -12.66
CA ALA A 27 -13.82 -10.73 -13.75
C ALA A 27 -13.90 -10.01 -15.11
N GLU A 28 -14.94 -9.22 -15.36
CA GLU A 28 -15.12 -8.40 -16.58
C GLU A 28 -14.21 -7.16 -16.62
N LEU A 29 -13.74 -6.69 -15.47
CA LEU A 29 -12.90 -5.50 -15.34
C LEU A 29 -11.40 -5.80 -15.24
N LEU A 30 -11.00 -7.08 -15.13
CA LEU A 30 -9.58 -7.41 -15.10
C LEU A 30 -8.97 -7.16 -16.48
N PRO A 31 -7.90 -6.35 -16.56
CA PRO A 31 -7.25 -6.07 -17.84
C PRO A 31 -6.67 -7.35 -18.41
N THR A 32 -6.66 -7.47 -19.73
CA THR A 32 -5.87 -8.51 -20.38
C THR A 32 -4.40 -8.12 -20.28
N ILE A 33 -3.67 -8.79 -19.39
CA ILE A 33 -2.21 -8.68 -19.28
C ILE A 33 -1.61 -9.74 -20.19
N ASP A 34 -0.54 -9.36 -20.89
CA ASP A 34 0.26 -10.30 -21.68
C ASP A 34 0.66 -11.53 -20.81
N PRO A 35 0.44 -12.77 -21.30
CA PRO A 35 0.71 -13.98 -20.50
C PRO A 35 2.14 -14.11 -20.01
N GLU A 36 3.13 -13.66 -20.79
CA GLU A 36 4.54 -13.69 -20.38
C GLU A 36 4.78 -12.72 -19.22
N THR A 37 4.24 -11.50 -19.33
CA THR A 37 4.27 -10.48 -18.27
C THR A 37 3.57 -10.97 -17.00
N ALA A 38 2.42 -11.62 -17.13
CA ALA A 38 1.69 -12.19 -16.01
C ALA A 38 2.47 -13.32 -15.31
N ALA A 39 3.09 -14.22 -16.08
CA ALA A 39 3.94 -15.26 -15.53
C ALA A 39 5.19 -14.69 -14.84
N ARG A 40 5.80 -13.65 -15.44
CA ARG A 40 7.03 -13.02 -14.95
C ARG A 40 6.84 -12.30 -13.61
N PHE A 41 5.76 -11.55 -13.45
CA PHE A 41 5.54 -10.70 -12.27
C PHE A 41 4.46 -11.19 -11.31
N GLY A 42 3.71 -12.23 -11.69
CA GLY A 42 2.68 -12.87 -10.88
C GLY A 42 3.12 -14.16 -10.21
N THR A 43 4.42 -14.46 -10.17
CA THR A 43 4.98 -15.66 -9.52
C THR A 43 6.13 -15.31 -8.58
N THR A 44 6.28 -16.09 -7.51
CA THR A 44 7.37 -15.89 -6.54
C THR A 44 8.71 -16.31 -7.14
N PRO A 45 9.80 -15.57 -6.89
CA PRO A 45 11.13 -15.95 -7.33
C PRO A 45 11.70 -17.11 -6.50
N ASP A 46 12.86 -17.64 -6.90
CA ASP A 46 13.61 -18.59 -6.08
C ASP A 46 14.24 -17.91 -4.84
N GLU A 47 14.56 -18.73 -3.83
CA GLU A 47 15.11 -18.26 -2.54
C GLU A 47 16.45 -17.51 -2.70
N SER A 48 17.24 -17.81 -3.72
CA SER A 48 18.51 -17.13 -3.95
C SER A 48 18.31 -15.67 -4.38
N ARG A 49 17.31 -15.40 -5.22
CA ARG A 49 16.92 -14.05 -5.63
C ARG A 49 16.42 -13.24 -4.44
N VAL A 50 15.61 -13.86 -3.59
CA VAL A 50 15.09 -13.20 -2.38
C VAL A 50 16.22 -12.82 -1.43
N ASN A 51 17.14 -13.75 -1.18
CA ASN A 51 18.29 -13.49 -0.30
C ASN A 51 19.23 -12.41 -0.85
N ARG A 52 19.44 -12.34 -2.17
CA ARG A 52 20.21 -11.26 -2.80
C ARG A 52 19.55 -9.90 -2.58
N ALA A 53 18.25 -9.78 -2.88
CA ALA A 53 17.51 -8.54 -2.69
C ALA A 53 17.50 -8.11 -1.21
N ALA A 54 17.28 -9.06 -0.29
CA ALA A 54 17.30 -8.80 1.14
C ALA A 54 18.66 -8.28 1.61
N THR A 55 19.74 -8.99 1.25
CA THR A 55 21.12 -8.58 1.60
C THR A 55 21.46 -7.20 1.05
N ALA A 56 21.03 -6.91 -0.19
CA ALA A 56 21.29 -5.63 -0.82
C ALA A 56 20.51 -4.48 -0.15
N LEU A 57 19.24 -4.69 0.20
CA LEU A 57 18.44 -3.74 0.98
C LEU A 57 19.10 -3.43 2.32
N GLU A 58 19.56 -4.46 3.05
CA GLU A 58 20.25 -4.30 4.33
C GLU A 58 21.57 -3.51 4.18
N GLY A 59 22.36 -3.81 3.14
CA GLY A 59 23.55 -3.02 2.78
C GLY A 59 23.22 -1.56 2.44
N ASN A 60 22.01 -1.30 1.97
CA ASN A 60 21.45 0.02 1.69
C ASN A 60 20.74 0.67 2.90
N GLY A 61 20.91 0.11 4.11
CA GLY A 61 20.35 0.69 5.34
C GLY A 61 18.85 0.48 5.53
N ILE A 62 18.23 -0.36 4.70
CA ILE A 62 16.81 -0.71 4.77
C ILE A 62 16.68 -2.05 5.49
N SER A 63 15.96 -2.08 6.61
CA SER A 63 15.77 -3.32 7.37
C SER A 63 14.86 -4.28 6.62
N VAL A 64 15.16 -5.58 6.64
CA VAL A 64 14.34 -6.60 5.99
C VAL A 64 13.85 -7.62 7.02
N LEU A 65 12.55 -7.90 6.99
CA LEU A 65 11.93 -9.00 7.72
C LEU A 65 11.26 -9.94 6.72
N ARG A 66 11.13 -11.22 7.09
CA ARG A 66 10.52 -12.27 6.27
C ARG A 66 9.23 -12.74 6.96
N ALA A 67 8.22 -13.04 6.16
CA ALA A 67 6.96 -13.65 6.58
C ALA A 67 6.56 -14.72 5.58
N ALA A 68 6.14 -15.88 6.06
CA ALA A 68 5.77 -17.00 5.19
C ALA A 68 4.48 -16.74 4.39
N ASN A 69 3.61 -15.86 4.88
CA ASN A 69 2.31 -15.54 4.27
C ASN A 69 1.73 -14.23 4.84
N ALA A 70 0.61 -13.78 4.28
CA ALA A 70 -0.14 -12.59 4.66
C ALA A 70 -0.49 -12.53 6.15
N ALA A 71 -0.88 -13.65 6.76
CA ALA A 71 -1.25 -13.69 8.17
C ALA A 71 -0.04 -13.45 9.08
N GLU A 72 1.11 -14.05 8.75
CA GLU A 72 2.36 -13.76 9.44
C GLU A 72 2.82 -12.32 9.19
N ALA A 73 2.70 -11.82 7.96
CA ALA A 73 3.03 -10.44 7.64
C ALA A 73 2.22 -9.45 8.48
N LYS A 74 0.91 -9.68 8.64
CA LYS A 74 0.05 -8.90 9.54
C LYS A 74 0.58 -8.92 10.98
N ARG A 75 0.89 -10.11 11.52
CA ARG A 75 1.43 -10.24 12.88
C ARG A 75 2.75 -9.47 13.05
N VAL A 76 3.68 -9.63 12.10
CA VAL A 76 4.99 -8.95 12.12
C VAL A 76 4.80 -7.44 12.08
N VAL A 77 4.04 -6.93 11.11
CA VAL A 77 3.82 -5.48 10.92
C VAL A 77 3.20 -4.85 12.15
N LEU A 78 2.13 -5.42 12.70
CA LEU A 78 1.46 -4.86 13.88
C LEU A 78 2.35 -4.88 15.13
N GLY A 79 3.26 -5.86 15.24
CA GLY A 79 4.25 -5.92 16.32
C GLY A 79 5.34 -4.84 16.22
N LEU A 80 5.48 -4.16 15.08
CA LEU A 80 6.44 -3.06 14.90
C LEU A 80 5.87 -1.68 15.26
N ILE A 81 4.56 -1.59 15.50
CA ILE A 81 3.84 -0.33 15.70
C ILE A 81 3.44 -0.24 17.17
N ALA A 82 3.84 0.83 17.84
CA ALA A 82 3.40 1.09 19.20
C ALA A 82 1.91 1.43 19.23
N GLU A 83 1.20 1.01 20.27
CA GLU A 83 -0.18 1.44 20.49
C GLU A 83 -0.23 2.96 20.67
N GLY A 84 -1.28 3.59 20.16
CA GLY A 84 -1.47 5.04 20.16
C GLY A 84 -0.64 5.82 19.14
N SER A 85 0.20 5.19 18.33
CA SER A 85 0.92 5.87 17.24
C SER A 85 -0.03 6.45 16.18
N GLU A 86 0.33 7.59 15.61
CA GLU A 86 -0.32 8.12 14.40
C GLU A 86 0.08 7.29 13.18
N VAL A 87 -0.84 6.46 12.68
CA VAL A 87 -0.58 5.56 11.56
C VAL A 87 -1.33 6.03 10.32
N ASN A 88 -0.59 6.18 9.22
CA ASN A 88 -1.18 6.42 7.91
C ASN A 88 -0.84 5.29 6.94
N HIS A 89 -1.66 5.15 5.90
CA HIS A 89 -1.42 4.23 4.80
C HIS A 89 -1.92 4.75 3.46
N GLY A 90 -1.13 4.48 2.42
CA GLY A 90 -1.54 4.67 1.03
C GLY A 90 -2.50 3.57 0.57
N ALA A 91 -3.18 3.77 -0.56
CA ALA A 91 -3.91 2.67 -1.20
C ALA A 91 -2.93 1.52 -1.50
N SER A 92 -3.20 0.32 -0.98
CA SER A 92 -2.30 -0.82 -1.12
C SER A 92 -3.05 -2.14 -1.05
N THR A 93 -3.20 -2.79 -2.21
CA THR A 93 -3.78 -4.14 -2.31
C THR A 93 -3.04 -5.14 -1.42
N SER A 94 -1.72 -5.01 -1.27
CA SER A 94 -0.93 -5.89 -0.40
C SER A 94 -1.33 -5.77 1.07
N LEU A 95 -1.54 -4.55 1.57
CA LEU A 95 -2.00 -4.34 2.95
C LEU A 95 -3.46 -4.76 3.14
N ASP A 96 -4.32 -4.51 2.15
CA ASP A 96 -5.74 -4.88 2.17
C ASP A 96 -5.91 -6.40 2.21
N VAL A 97 -5.21 -7.13 1.32
CA VAL A 97 -5.24 -8.61 1.28
C VAL A 97 -4.69 -9.20 2.58
N ALA A 98 -3.67 -8.59 3.18
CA ALA A 98 -3.14 -9.01 4.47
C ALA A 98 -4.03 -8.64 5.66
N GLY A 99 -5.11 -7.88 5.46
CA GLY A 99 -6.00 -7.43 6.53
C GLY A 99 -5.33 -6.48 7.54
N ILE A 100 -4.28 -5.78 7.10
CA ILE A 100 -3.54 -4.80 7.91
C ILE A 100 -4.31 -3.48 7.96
N THR A 101 -4.85 -3.01 6.82
CA THR A 101 -5.63 -1.77 6.77
C THR A 101 -6.85 -1.81 7.68
N GLU A 102 -7.62 -2.91 7.62
CA GLU A 102 -8.76 -3.16 8.50
C GLU A 102 -8.38 -3.05 9.98
N GLU A 103 -7.24 -3.63 10.37
CA GLU A 103 -6.78 -3.58 11.76
C GLU A 103 -6.40 -2.17 12.20
N ILE A 104 -5.66 -1.44 11.36
CA ILE A 104 -5.24 -0.08 11.66
C ILE A 104 -6.45 0.84 11.78
N ASP A 105 -7.40 0.74 10.85
CA ASP A 105 -8.52 1.67 10.76
C ASP A 105 -9.63 1.39 11.80
N HIS A 106 -9.75 0.15 12.30
CA HIS A 106 -10.92 -0.25 13.10
C HIS A 106 -10.63 -0.86 14.47
N SER A 107 -9.39 -1.25 14.79
CA SER A 107 -9.10 -1.87 16.09
C SER A 107 -9.20 -0.90 17.28
N GLY A 108 -9.06 0.40 17.03
CA GLY A 108 -8.97 1.43 18.08
C GLY A 108 -7.64 1.46 18.84
N ARG A 109 -6.65 0.65 18.44
CA ARG A 109 -5.31 0.60 19.06
C ARG A 109 -4.36 1.69 18.56
N TYR A 110 -4.71 2.36 17.45
CA TYR A 110 -3.86 3.32 16.77
C TYR A 110 -4.64 4.59 16.44
N GLU A 111 -3.94 5.71 16.33
CA GLU A 111 -4.51 6.96 15.83
C GLU A 111 -4.49 6.93 14.29
N ALA A 112 -5.54 6.32 13.70
CA ALA A 112 -5.63 6.09 12.27
C ALA A 112 -5.89 7.39 11.49
N ILE A 113 -4.89 7.86 10.74
CA ILE A 113 -4.96 9.13 9.99
C ILE A 113 -5.96 9.05 8.84
N ARG A 114 -6.06 7.92 8.16
CA ARG A 114 -6.87 7.82 6.94
C ARG A 114 -8.38 7.97 7.22
N PRO A 115 -9.00 7.22 8.17
CA PRO A 115 -10.40 7.47 8.54
C PRO A 115 -10.65 8.90 9.03
N ARG A 116 -9.72 9.45 9.83
CA ARG A 116 -9.79 10.85 10.30
C ARG A 116 -9.86 11.82 9.13
N THR A 117 -8.90 11.77 8.21
CA THR A 117 -8.83 12.70 7.07
C THR A 117 -9.98 12.54 6.07
N TRP A 118 -10.61 11.36 5.99
CA TRP A 118 -11.83 11.15 5.21
C TRP A 118 -13.07 11.80 5.81
N SER A 119 -13.12 11.96 7.13
CA SER A 119 -14.22 12.64 7.82
C SER A 119 -14.10 14.18 7.82
N MET A 120 -12.95 14.71 7.42
CA MET A 120 -12.66 16.15 7.44
C MET A 120 -13.16 16.87 6.19
N ASP A 121 -13.48 18.16 6.35
CA ASP A 121 -13.96 19.01 5.26
C ASP A 121 -12.80 19.46 4.36
N ARG A 122 -12.89 19.13 3.06
CA ARG A 122 -11.81 19.41 2.10
C ARG A 122 -11.69 20.89 1.71
N GLN A 123 -12.71 21.71 1.94
CA GLN A 123 -12.67 23.14 1.60
C GLN A 123 -12.04 23.97 2.73
N THR A 124 -12.35 23.61 3.97
CA THR A 124 -11.97 24.38 5.17
C THR A 124 -10.77 23.78 5.90
N GLN A 125 -10.53 22.47 5.77
CA GLN A 125 -9.45 21.76 6.49
C GLN A 125 -8.38 21.16 5.56
N ALA A 126 -8.31 21.59 4.29
CA ALA A 126 -7.34 21.09 3.31
C ALA A 126 -5.89 21.09 3.83
N ASP A 127 -5.50 22.15 4.53
CA ASP A 127 -4.17 22.31 5.10
C ASP A 127 -3.87 21.33 6.23
N GLU A 128 -4.87 21.05 7.08
CA GLU A 128 -4.73 20.07 8.15
C GLU A 128 -4.64 18.66 7.56
N ILE A 129 -5.50 18.33 6.60
CA ILE A 129 -5.44 17.05 5.85
C ILE A 129 -4.06 16.86 5.22
N ARG A 130 -3.50 17.90 4.60
CA ARG A 130 -2.16 17.84 4.00
C ARG A 130 -1.08 17.58 5.05
N ARG A 131 -1.10 18.28 6.19
CA ARG A 131 -0.13 18.10 7.28
C ARG A 131 -0.20 16.69 7.87
N LEU A 132 -1.41 16.22 8.22
CA LEU A 132 -1.64 14.88 8.75
C LEU A 132 -1.12 13.79 7.80
N ASN A 133 -1.37 13.95 6.49
CA ASN A 133 -0.90 12.96 5.52
C ASN A 133 0.61 12.98 5.31
N SER A 134 1.27 14.12 5.55
CA SER A 134 2.66 14.33 5.15
C SER A 134 3.68 13.80 6.16
N GLY A 135 3.32 13.69 7.44
CA GLY A 135 4.27 13.27 8.48
C GLY A 135 3.64 12.47 9.63
N PRO A 136 3.13 11.26 9.37
CA PRO A 136 2.71 10.34 10.43
C PRO A 136 3.91 9.82 11.24
N ASP A 137 3.65 9.30 12.45
CA ASP A 137 4.64 8.50 13.19
C ASP A 137 5.05 7.26 12.37
N VAL A 138 4.04 6.58 11.80
CA VAL A 138 4.24 5.38 10.99
C VAL A 138 3.48 5.50 9.67
N MET A 139 4.21 5.36 8.56
CA MET A 139 3.63 5.18 7.24
C MET A 139 3.71 3.72 6.82
N LEU A 140 2.54 3.13 6.57
CA LEU A 140 2.41 1.80 5.98
C LEU A 140 2.20 1.90 4.47
N GLY A 141 2.71 0.92 3.75
CA GLY A 141 2.31 0.71 2.37
C GLY A 141 3.02 -0.46 1.71
N SER A 142 3.13 -0.37 0.39
CA SER A 142 3.84 -1.32 -0.45
C SER A 142 4.66 -0.56 -1.49
N VAL A 143 5.52 -1.30 -2.18
CA VAL A 143 6.22 -0.89 -3.38
C VAL A 143 5.71 -1.67 -4.60
N HIS A 144 6.07 -1.18 -5.79
CA HIS A 144 5.76 -1.80 -7.07
C HIS A 144 6.96 -2.60 -7.60
N ALA A 145 8.17 -2.35 -7.15
CA ALA A 145 9.30 -3.22 -7.44
C ALA A 145 10.37 -3.11 -6.36
N VAL A 146 11.12 -4.19 -6.18
CA VAL A 146 12.37 -4.21 -5.42
C VAL A 146 13.45 -4.79 -6.32
N THR A 147 14.53 -4.07 -6.57
CA THR A 147 15.63 -4.61 -7.37
C THR A 147 16.47 -5.59 -6.55
N GLU A 148 17.09 -6.56 -7.21
CA GLU A 148 18.10 -7.45 -6.59
C GLU A 148 19.33 -6.67 -6.07
N THR A 149 19.51 -5.43 -6.52
CA THR A 149 20.52 -4.48 -6.02
C THR A 149 20.05 -3.62 -4.84
N GLY A 150 18.85 -3.85 -4.32
CA GLY A 150 18.37 -3.24 -3.08
C GLY A 150 17.78 -1.84 -3.24
N SER A 151 17.17 -1.53 -4.39
CA SER A 151 16.40 -0.30 -4.61
C SER A 151 14.89 -0.58 -4.56
N LEU A 152 14.14 0.31 -3.91
CA LEU A 152 12.68 0.26 -3.83
C LEU A 152 12.05 1.22 -4.84
N MET A 153 11.01 0.78 -5.54
CA MET A 153 10.30 1.61 -6.52
C MET A 153 8.81 1.70 -6.20
N ALA A 154 8.30 2.93 -6.07
CA ALA A 154 6.89 3.19 -5.83
C ALA A 154 6.33 4.18 -6.87
N ALA A 155 5.31 3.73 -7.62
CA ALA A 155 4.54 4.57 -8.53
C ALA A 155 3.32 5.18 -7.82
N SER A 156 2.84 6.31 -8.32
CA SER A 156 1.64 6.96 -7.82
C SER A 156 0.99 7.89 -8.85
N MET A 157 -0.33 7.96 -8.83
CA MET A 157 -1.08 9.00 -9.52
C MET A 157 -1.01 10.33 -8.76
N GLY A 158 -1.42 10.34 -7.48
CA GLY A 158 -1.52 11.53 -6.65
C GLY A 158 -0.23 11.86 -5.87
N GLY A 159 0.56 10.85 -5.55
CA GLY A 159 1.81 10.97 -4.79
C GLY A 159 1.64 11.15 -3.28
N SER A 160 0.44 10.98 -2.72
CA SER A 160 0.17 11.22 -1.30
C SER A 160 1.03 10.35 -0.37
N GLN A 161 1.37 9.13 -0.80
CA GLN A 161 2.23 8.22 -0.03
C GLN A 161 3.73 8.52 -0.20
N LEU A 162 4.13 9.22 -1.28
CA LEU A 162 5.55 9.36 -1.63
C LEU A 162 6.29 10.31 -0.70
N GLY A 163 5.67 11.42 -0.28
CA GLY A 163 6.27 12.36 0.68
C GLY A 163 6.65 11.69 2.02
N PRO A 164 5.70 10.98 2.67
CA PRO A 164 5.99 10.17 3.85
C PRO A 164 7.10 9.14 3.66
N TYR A 165 7.14 8.46 2.51
CA TYR A 165 8.21 7.50 2.20
C TYR A 165 9.58 8.19 2.13
N VAL A 166 9.68 9.32 1.41
CA VAL A 166 10.95 10.04 1.21
C VAL A 166 11.52 10.51 2.53
N SER A 167 10.76 11.29 3.31
CA SER A 167 11.27 11.91 4.53
C SER A 167 10.21 12.18 5.59
N GLY A 168 8.93 12.25 5.20
CA GLY A 168 7.89 12.78 6.07
C GLY A 168 7.57 11.91 7.29
N ALA A 169 7.51 10.60 7.12
CA ALA A 169 7.15 9.70 8.22
C ALA A 169 8.35 9.41 9.14
N GLY A 170 8.06 9.30 10.44
CA GLY A 170 9.04 8.88 11.46
C GLY A 170 9.56 7.46 11.21
N ARG A 171 8.66 6.55 10.81
CA ARG A 171 8.96 5.19 10.36
C ARG A 171 8.17 4.83 9.11
N VAL A 172 8.77 4.06 8.21
CA VAL A 172 8.12 3.52 7.00
C VAL A 172 8.18 2.00 7.05
N ILE A 173 7.04 1.33 6.94
CA ILE A 173 6.96 -0.13 6.88
C ILE A 173 6.28 -0.51 5.56
N LEU A 174 7.02 -1.23 4.71
CA LEU A 174 6.61 -1.61 3.37
C LEU A 174 6.39 -3.12 3.32
N VAL A 175 5.16 -3.54 3.06
CA VAL A 175 4.80 -4.96 2.93
C VAL A 175 4.78 -5.30 1.46
N ALA A 176 5.64 -6.22 1.03
CA ALA A 176 5.78 -6.60 -0.37
C ALA A 176 5.88 -8.12 -0.50
N GLY A 177 5.04 -8.72 -1.35
CA GLY A 177 5.28 -10.10 -1.74
C GLY A 177 6.57 -10.22 -2.55
N THR A 178 7.24 -11.38 -2.48
CA THR A 178 8.53 -11.60 -3.15
C THR A 178 8.42 -11.60 -4.68
N GLN A 179 7.23 -11.77 -5.25
CA GLN A 179 6.97 -11.61 -6.70
C GLN A 179 7.26 -10.18 -7.21
N LYS A 180 7.44 -9.22 -6.30
CA LYS A 180 7.82 -7.84 -6.62
C LYS A 180 9.33 -7.66 -6.85
N ILE A 181 10.14 -8.72 -6.69
CA ILE A 181 11.59 -8.67 -6.88
C ILE A 181 11.94 -8.76 -8.38
N VAL A 182 12.69 -7.79 -8.85
CA VAL A 182 13.14 -7.62 -10.25
C VAL A 182 14.67 -7.53 -10.32
N SER A 183 15.26 -7.77 -11.48
CA SER A 183 16.71 -7.72 -11.69
C SER A 183 17.28 -6.32 -11.43
N ASP A 184 16.62 -5.30 -11.95
CA ASP A 184 17.12 -3.93 -12.01
C ASP A 184 15.99 -2.89 -12.15
N LEU A 185 16.37 -1.61 -12.23
CA LEU A 185 15.43 -0.50 -12.35
C LEU A 185 14.64 -0.52 -13.67
N GLU A 186 15.23 -1.03 -14.75
CA GLU A 186 14.57 -1.08 -16.06
C GLU A 186 13.46 -2.14 -16.05
N GLU A 187 13.74 -3.33 -15.51
CA GLU A 187 12.71 -4.33 -15.26
C GLU A 187 11.66 -3.83 -14.26
N GLY A 188 12.07 -3.07 -13.24
CA GLY A 188 11.14 -2.43 -12.31
C GLY A 188 10.17 -1.45 -12.98
N LEU A 189 10.66 -0.64 -13.93
CA LEU A 189 9.81 0.25 -14.74
C LEU A 189 8.87 -0.53 -15.65
N ARG A 190 9.32 -1.63 -16.27
CA ARG A 190 8.44 -2.53 -17.04
C ARG A 190 7.35 -3.12 -16.14
N ARG A 191 7.71 -3.67 -14.98
CA ARG A 191 6.75 -4.20 -14.01
C ARG A 191 5.70 -3.16 -13.61
N ILE A 192 6.12 -1.92 -13.37
CA ILE A 192 5.21 -0.82 -13.03
C ILE A 192 4.20 -0.58 -14.15
N ASN A 193 4.66 -0.43 -15.40
CA ASN A 193 3.81 0.01 -16.50
C ASN A 193 2.98 -1.13 -17.11
N ASP A 194 3.57 -2.32 -17.23
CA ASP A 194 3.01 -3.41 -18.02
C ASP A 194 2.23 -4.42 -17.16
N TYR A 195 2.48 -4.44 -15.84
CA TYR A 195 1.81 -5.36 -14.91
C TYR A 195 1.01 -4.64 -13.84
N ALA A 196 1.65 -3.81 -13.01
CA ALA A 196 1.00 -3.22 -11.85
C ALA A 196 -0.01 -2.13 -12.23
N PHE A 197 0.32 -1.26 -13.20
CA PHE A 197 -0.54 -0.16 -13.60
C PHE A 197 -1.89 -0.62 -14.19
N PRO A 198 -1.97 -1.57 -15.15
CA PRO A 198 -3.25 -2.04 -15.65
C PRO A 198 -4.15 -2.60 -14.54
N LEU A 199 -3.58 -3.37 -13.61
CA LEU A 199 -4.30 -3.91 -12.45
C LEU A 199 -4.80 -2.81 -11.52
N GLU A 200 -3.98 -1.79 -11.28
CA GLU A 200 -4.35 -0.63 -10.48
C GLU A 200 -5.43 0.22 -11.17
N ASP A 201 -5.38 0.41 -12.48
CA ASP A 201 -6.38 1.17 -13.23
C ASP A 201 -7.75 0.50 -13.15
N ALA A 202 -7.80 -0.82 -13.38
CA ALA A 202 -9.01 -1.61 -13.21
C ALA A 202 -9.54 -1.55 -11.76
N ARG A 203 -8.66 -1.67 -10.76
CA ARG A 203 -9.03 -1.56 -9.35
C ARG A 203 -9.55 -0.16 -9.01
N ALA A 204 -8.90 0.89 -9.50
CA ALA A 204 -9.28 2.28 -9.27
C ALA A 204 -10.63 2.60 -9.92
N GLN A 205 -10.88 2.10 -11.13
CA GLN A 205 -12.19 2.21 -11.78
C GLN A 205 -13.27 1.49 -10.98
N ALA A 206 -13.02 0.25 -10.55
CA ALA A 206 -13.99 -0.51 -9.76
C ALA A 206 -14.27 0.11 -8.39
N ALA A 207 -13.24 0.64 -7.71
CA ALA A 207 -13.37 1.14 -6.34
C ALA A 207 -13.80 2.61 -6.27
N TYR A 208 -13.39 3.43 -7.23
CA TYR A 208 -13.51 4.90 -7.17
C TYR A 208 -14.16 5.53 -8.40
N GLY A 209 -14.38 4.77 -9.47
CA GLY A 209 -14.93 5.28 -10.73
C GLY A 209 -14.00 6.25 -11.48
N ILE A 210 -12.69 6.18 -11.21
CA ILE A 210 -11.67 7.00 -11.87
C ILE A 210 -10.54 6.12 -12.39
N HIS A 211 -9.93 6.54 -13.49
CA HIS A 211 -8.69 5.93 -13.97
C HIS A 211 -7.52 6.25 -13.04
N SER A 212 -6.57 5.31 -12.97
CA SER A 212 -5.27 5.50 -12.35
C SER A 212 -4.26 6.09 -13.36
N ALA A 213 -3.07 6.42 -12.89
CA ALA A 213 -1.95 6.84 -13.74
C ALA A 213 -0.61 6.68 -13.03
N VAL A 214 0.45 6.43 -13.81
CA VAL A 214 1.85 6.46 -13.34
C VAL A 214 2.41 7.87 -13.52
N ASN A 215 1.94 8.83 -12.71
CA ASN A 215 2.36 10.23 -12.83
C ASN A 215 3.68 10.53 -12.13
N LYS A 216 3.99 9.78 -11.07
CA LYS A 216 5.15 10.00 -10.19
C LYS A 216 5.75 8.65 -9.86
N ILE A 217 7.08 8.58 -9.91
CA ILE A 217 7.84 7.40 -9.48
C ILE A 217 8.89 7.86 -8.46
N LEU A 218 8.91 7.18 -7.33
CA LEU A 218 9.96 7.31 -6.33
C LEU A 218 10.87 6.09 -6.40
N ILE A 219 12.18 6.34 -6.43
CA ILE A 219 13.22 5.32 -6.26
C ILE A 219 13.96 5.61 -4.95
N ILE A 220 13.96 4.65 -4.03
CA ILE A 220 14.72 4.71 -2.77
C ILE A 220 15.89 3.75 -2.92
N ASN A 221 17.09 4.29 -3.10
CA ASN A 221 18.32 3.50 -3.22
C ASN A 221 18.97 3.21 -1.86
N ARG A 222 18.76 4.07 -0.86
CA ARG A 222 19.40 3.97 0.46
C ARG A 222 18.57 4.73 1.49
N GLU A 223 18.57 4.23 2.72
CA GLU A 223 18.14 4.97 3.92
C GLU A 223 19.36 5.24 4.79
N ILE A 224 19.51 6.50 5.23
CA ILE A 224 20.65 6.93 6.05
C ILE A 224 20.32 6.94 7.54
N THR A 225 19.03 6.97 7.88
CA THR A 225 18.49 6.96 9.24
C THR A 225 18.26 5.51 9.65
N PRO A 226 19.09 4.93 10.54
CA PRO A 226 18.98 3.52 10.89
C PRO A 226 17.60 3.16 11.44
N GLY A 227 17.01 2.07 10.92
CA GLY A 227 15.71 1.56 11.37
C GLY A 227 14.48 2.33 10.88
N ARG A 228 14.65 3.42 10.12
CA ARG A 228 13.52 4.21 9.61
C ARG A 228 12.67 3.44 8.60
N ILE A 229 13.29 2.77 7.63
CA ILE A 229 12.58 1.99 6.61
C ILE A 229 12.73 0.50 6.90
N THR A 230 11.61 -0.21 6.99
CA THR A 230 11.54 -1.68 7.10
C THR A 230 10.74 -2.23 5.93
N VAL A 231 11.28 -3.21 5.22
CA VAL A 231 10.56 -4.03 4.24
C VAL A 231 10.20 -5.36 4.90
N VAL A 232 8.92 -5.73 4.86
CA VAL A 232 8.45 -7.07 5.23
C VAL A 232 8.18 -7.83 3.94
N PHE A 233 9.12 -8.70 3.57
CA PHE A 233 8.94 -9.62 2.45
C PHE A 233 8.01 -10.75 2.83
N VAL A 234 7.03 -11.00 1.96
CA VAL A 234 6.06 -12.08 2.13
C VAL A 234 6.31 -13.15 1.07
N ASP A 235 6.51 -14.39 1.48
CA ASP A 235 6.81 -15.55 0.61
C ASP A 235 5.60 -16.09 -0.16
N GLU A 236 4.75 -15.18 -0.64
CA GLU A 236 3.62 -15.47 -1.51
C GLU A 236 3.36 -14.29 -2.44
N VAL A 237 2.53 -14.53 -3.47
CA VAL A 237 2.03 -13.46 -4.34
C VAL A 237 1.07 -12.59 -3.55
N LEU A 238 1.55 -11.41 -3.13
CA LEU A 238 0.76 -10.46 -2.34
C LEU A 238 0.57 -9.11 -3.05
N GLY A 239 -0.65 -8.86 -3.49
CA GLY A 239 -0.99 -7.70 -4.33
C GLY A 239 -0.29 -7.73 -5.68
N PHE A 240 -0.21 -6.57 -6.32
CA PHE A 240 0.47 -6.38 -7.60
C PHE A 240 1.43 -5.19 -7.54
#